data_AF-H5X4Q9-F1
#
_entry.id   AF-H5X4Q9-F1
#
_cell.length_a   1.000
_cell.length_b   1.000
_cell.length_c   1.000
_cell.angle_alpha   90.00
_cell.angle_beta   90.00
_cell.angle_gamma   90.00
#
_symmetry.space_group_name_H-M   'P 1'
#
loop_
_entity.id
_entity.type
_entity.pdbx_description
1 polymer ?
#
loop_
_entity_poly.entity_id
_entity_poly.type
_entity_poly.pdbx_seq_one_letter_code
_entity_poly.pdbx_strand_id
1 'polypeptide(L)'
;MRALAAGEQAYCAYCGSPLPPLPPKGGRPTAYCPADADRYGTWGAKTITCAMLDEHREIWVTVYGADQPMTELDVHALDERLTAARTVLDPVRAELTALHNHVTGELAAALSARRVAEEQRDGAVAAAEAARAERDHAAAEAERAREQAADARERQSAAEKQAGEALAERDQALAARDAANREAEAAHADRQRALDQAAAAQQRIAELQDTLAGERAAALERLDQLRRDEEQARVELRTTLTEQWEQRLATQAEQFTRRQHEIQTVADQRITDLTEQLTRSTEHYAASLAPLHDQLATLRREVAERSSAAANAADQLAQLRHDLGRLIDTATAEGTDPTTHPATDDGALRQRLRALLDAGAERSDTP
;
A
#
# COMPACT_ATOMS: atom_id res chain seq x y z
N MET A 1 -142.60 -125.85 41.88
CA MET A 1 -142.69 -124.52 41.21
C MET A 1 -143.62 -123.61 42.00
N ARG A 2 -143.07 -122.62 42.73
CA ARG A 2 -143.81 -121.50 43.32
C ARG A 2 -143.68 -120.31 42.37
N ALA A 3 -144.80 -119.64 42.08
CA ALA A 3 -144.85 -118.42 41.28
C ALA A 3 -144.25 -117.25 42.09
N LEU A 4 -143.17 -116.64 41.59
CA LEU A 4 -142.63 -115.40 42.15
C LEU A 4 -143.30 -114.22 41.43
N ALA A 5 -144.15 -113.51 42.17
CA ALA A 5 -144.80 -112.28 41.74
C ALA A 5 -143.83 -111.08 41.82
N ALA A 6 -144.13 -110.02 41.07
CA ALA A 6 -143.33 -108.80 40.99
C ALA A 6 -143.04 -108.19 42.37
N GLY A 7 -141.78 -108.22 42.82
CA GLY A 7 -141.33 -107.57 44.05
C GLY A 7 -140.19 -108.28 44.80
N GLU A 8 -139.97 -109.58 44.59
CA GLU A 8 -138.87 -110.32 45.21
C GLU A 8 -137.63 -110.35 44.30
N GLN A 9 -136.47 -109.92 44.80
CA GLN A 9 -135.20 -110.00 44.08
C GLN A 9 -134.83 -111.47 43.84
N ALA A 10 -134.81 -111.89 42.57
CA ALA A 10 -134.33 -113.22 42.21
C ALA A 10 -132.80 -113.26 42.35
N TYR A 11 -132.25 -114.34 42.89
CA TYR A 11 -130.80 -114.54 43.03
C TYR A 11 -130.35 -115.68 42.12
N CYS A 12 -129.10 -115.61 41.64
CA CYS A 12 -128.51 -116.67 40.83
C CYS A 12 -128.34 -117.93 41.67
N ALA A 13 -128.84 -119.06 41.17
CA ALA A 13 -128.82 -120.33 41.89
C ALA A 13 -127.41 -120.83 42.23
N TYR A 14 -126.38 -120.46 41.45
CA TYR A 14 -124.99 -120.87 41.69
C TYR A 14 -124.20 -119.93 42.62
N CYS A 15 -124.06 -118.65 42.23
CA CYS A 15 -123.19 -117.71 42.93
C CYS A 15 -123.92 -116.79 43.93
N GLY A 16 -125.26 -116.92 44.05
CA GLY A 16 -126.08 -116.15 44.98
C GLY A 16 -126.17 -114.65 44.67
N SER A 17 -125.64 -114.17 43.55
CA SER A 17 -125.69 -112.75 43.18
C SER A 17 -127.10 -112.36 42.70
N PRO A 18 -127.60 -111.14 43.01
CA PRO A 18 -128.94 -110.71 42.59
C PRO A 18 -129.03 -110.64 41.07
N LEU A 19 -130.08 -111.24 40.52
CA LEU A 19 -130.38 -111.24 39.09
C LEU A 19 -131.07 -109.94 38.68
N PRO A 20 -130.83 -109.45 37.46
CA PRO A 20 -131.50 -108.26 36.95
C PRO A 20 -133.02 -108.47 36.91
N PRO A 21 -133.82 -107.44 37.26
CA PRO A 21 -135.28 -107.55 37.29
C PRO A 21 -135.85 -107.87 35.91
N LEU A 22 -136.88 -108.72 35.87
CA LEU A 22 -137.53 -109.13 34.62
C LEU A 22 -138.13 -107.91 33.90
N PRO A 23 -137.86 -107.73 32.59
CA PRO A 23 -138.40 -106.61 31.84
C PRO A 23 -139.94 -106.72 31.72
N PRO A 24 -140.68 -105.59 31.73
CA PRO A 24 -142.15 -105.58 31.80
C PRO A 24 -142.85 -106.22 30.59
N LYS A 25 -142.12 -106.46 29.50
CA LYS A 25 -142.61 -107.23 28.34
C LYS A 25 -142.15 -108.69 28.46
N GLY A 26 -142.84 -109.43 29.32
CA GLY A 26 -142.81 -110.90 29.47
C GLY A 26 -141.60 -111.65 28.90
N GLY A 27 -140.57 -111.87 29.73
CA GLY A 27 -139.49 -112.85 29.51
C GLY A 27 -139.58 -113.99 30.53
N ARG A 28 -139.07 -115.18 30.19
CA ARG A 28 -138.98 -116.29 31.16
C ARG A 28 -137.95 -115.94 32.26
N PRO A 29 -138.23 -116.19 33.55
CA PRO A 29 -137.23 -116.09 34.61
C PRO A 29 -136.04 -117.01 34.32
N THR A 30 -134.83 -116.46 34.24
CA THR A 30 -133.59 -117.24 34.16
C THR A 30 -133.06 -117.47 35.57
N ALA A 31 -132.64 -118.70 35.90
CA ALA A 31 -132.15 -119.04 37.24
C ALA A 31 -130.68 -118.63 37.48
N TYR A 32 -129.95 -118.20 36.45
CA TYR A 32 -128.51 -117.93 36.51
C TYR A 32 -128.14 -116.54 35.97
N CYS A 33 -126.98 -116.04 36.41
CA CYS A 33 -126.41 -114.79 35.89
C CYS A 33 -126.11 -114.87 34.38
N PRO A 34 -126.14 -113.73 33.67
CA PRO A 34 -125.63 -113.66 32.30
C PRO A 34 -124.14 -114.05 32.26
N ALA A 35 -123.69 -114.53 31.10
CA ALA A 35 -122.29 -114.92 30.88
C ALA A 35 -121.36 -113.72 31.05
N ASP A 36 -120.32 -113.86 31.87
CA ASP A 36 -119.31 -112.83 32.14
C ASP A 36 -117.92 -113.47 32.04
N ALA A 37 -117.17 -113.10 31.00
CA ALA A 37 -115.87 -113.68 30.70
C ALA A 37 -114.77 -113.22 31.65
N ASP A 38 -114.88 -112.02 32.22
CA ASP A 38 -113.84 -111.49 33.11
C ASP A 38 -113.89 -112.20 34.47
N ARG A 39 -115.07 -112.70 34.85
CA ARG A 39 -115.27 -113.32 36.17
C ARG A 39 -114.79 -114.76 36.27
N TYR A 40 -115.00 -115.58 35.24
CA TYR A 40 -114.66 -117.02 35.27
C TYR A 40 -113.74 -117.45 34.12
N GLY A 41 -113.44 -116.56 33.17
CA GLY A 41 -112.65 -116.89 31.99
C GLY A 41 -113.42 -117.68 30.93
N THR A 42 -112.70 -118.13 29.92
CA THR A 42 -113.21 -118.96 28.83
C THR A 42 -112.57 -120.34 28.87
N TRP A 43 -113.35 -121.38 28.58
CA TRP A 43 -112.82 -122.72 28.33
C TRP A 43 -112.94 -123.02 26.84
N GLY A 44 -111.81 -122.90 26.13
CA GLY A 44 -111.79 -122.92 24.68
C GLY A 44 -112.61 -121.77 24.09
N ALA A 45 -113.56 -122.07 23.21
CA ALA A 45 -114.42 -121.08 22.54
C ALA A 45 -115.70 -120.71 23.32
N LYS A 46 -115.93 -121.27 24.51
CA LYS A 46 -117.12 -121.00 25.33
C LYS A 46 -116.77 -120.19 26.58
N THR A 47 -117.53 -119.15 26.85
CA THR A 47 -117.46 -118.43 28.13
C THR A 47 -118.05 -119.30 29.23
N ILE A 48 -117.31 -119.50 30.31
CA ILE A 48 -117.79 -120.27 31.45
C ILE A 48 -118.90 -119.47 32.12
N THR A 49 -120.09 -120.05 32.22
CA THR A 49 -121.26 -119.40 32.84
C THR A 49 -121.62 -120.05 34.17
N CYS A 50 -122.29 -119.30 35.05
CA CYS A 50 -122.80 -119.86 36.32
C CYS A 50 -123.71 -121.07 36.09
N ALA A 51 -124.45 -121.11 34.97
CA ALA A 51 -125.28 -122.27 34.63
C ALA A 51 -124.42 -123.52 34.34
N MET A 52 -123.33 -123.36 33.58
CA MET A 52 -122.39 -124.46 33.31
C MET A 52 -121.68 -124.92 34.58
N LEU A 53 -121.27 -124.00 35.45
CA LEU A 53 -120.61 -124.34 36.71
C LEU A 53 -121.55 -125.05 37.68
N ASP A 54 -122.83 -124.68 37.72
CA ASP A 54 -123.83 -125.39 38.54
C ASP A 54 -124.11 -126.78 37.98
N GLU A 55 -124.23 -126.93 36.66
CA GLU A 55 -124.39 -128.24 36.01
C GLU A 55 -123.17 -129.15 36.27
N HIS A 56 -121.95 -128.60 36.18
CA HIS A 56 -120.74 -129.34 36.52
C HIS A 56 -120.66 -129.67 38.01
N ARG A 57 -121.12 -128.79 38.89
CA ARG A 57 -121.24 -129.06 40.33
C ARG A 57 -122.30 -130.12 40.62
N GLU A 58 -123.41 -130.12 39.90
CA GLU A 58 -124.48 -131.11 40.03
C GLU A 58 -123.99 -132.49 39.56
N ILE A 59 -123.26 -132.54 38.44
CA ILE A 59 -122.55 -133.76 37.98
C ILE A 59 -121.53 -134.20 39.05
N TRP A 60 -120.74 -133.29 39.61
CA TRP A 60 -119.75 -133.60 40.63
C TRP A 60 -120.39 -134.18 41.89
N VAL A 61 -121.45 -133.55 42.40
CA VAL A 61 -122.21 -134.01 43.58
C VAL A 61 -122.91 -135.34 43.31
N THR A 62 -123.41 -135.56 42.10
CA THR A 62 -124.08 -136.82 41.70
C THR A 62 -123.08 -137.98 41.60
N VAL A 63 -121.87 -137.73 41.11
CA VAL A 63 -120.85 -138.77 40.87
C VAL A 63 -120.02 -139.04 42.14
N TYR A 64 -119.68 -138.01 42.92
CA TYR A 64 -118.74 -138.11 44.04
C TYR A 64 -119.36 -137.86 45.42
N GLY A 65 -120.64 -137.49 45.48
CA GLY A 65 -121.35 -137.21 46.73
C GLY A 65 -121.21 -135.75 47.19
N ALA A 66 -122.16 -135.27 48.00
CA ALA A 66 -122.26 -133.87 48.43
C ALA A 66 -121.10 -133.40 49.33
N ASP A 67 -120.33 -134.32 49.91
CA ASP A 67 -119.32 -134.02 50.94
C ASP A 67 -117.87 -133.97 50.39
N GLN A 68 -117.66 -133.99 49.07
CA GLN A 68 -116.32 -133.94 48.45
C GLN A 68 -115.93 -132.53 47.95
N PRO A 69 -114.85 -131.89 48.48
CA PRO A 69 -114.38 -130.59 48.01
C PRO A 69 -113.72 -130.67 46.62
N MET A 70 -113.95 -129.66 45.77
CA MET A 70 -113.66 -129.71 44.34
C MET A 70 -112.22 -129.29 43.93
N THR A 71 -111.45 -128.62 44.82
CA THR A 71 -110.00 -128.35 44.64
C THR A 71 -109.34 -127.93 45.97
N GLU A 72 -108.28 -128.62 46.40
CA GLU A 72 -107.34 -128.15 47.43
C GLU A 72 -106.09 -127.61 46.73
N LEU A 73 -105.90 -126.28 46.71
CA LEU A 73 -104.65 -125.66 46.29
C LEU A 73 -103.86 -125.31 47.55
N ASP A 74 -102.75 -126.03 47.78
CA ASP A 74 -101.90 -125.76 48.93
C ASP A 74 -101.03 -124.53 48.67
N VAL A 75 -101.57 -123.36 49.05
CA VAL A 75 -100.90 -122.06 48.96
C VAL A 75 -99.58 -122.07 49.76
N HIS A 76 -99.47 -122.91 50.79
CA HIS A 76 -98.26 -123.03 51.60
C HIS A 76 -97.13 -123.72 50.83
N ALA A 77 -97.42 -124.81 50.11
CA ALA A 77 -96.45 -125.50 49.27
C ALA A 77 -95.92 -124.63 48.10
N LEU A 78 -96.75 -123.72 47.58
CA LEU A 78 -96.31 -122.75 46.56
C LEU A 78 -95.37 -121.69 47.16
N ASP A 79 -95.70 -121.18 48.34
CA ASP A 79 -94.88 -120.19 49.05
C ASP A 79 -93.53 -120.78 49.48
N GLU A 80 -93.49 -122.03 49.93
CA GLU A 80 -92.24 -122.77 50.23
C GLU A 80 -91.36 -122.90 48.98
N ARG A 81 -91.94 -123.26 47.83
CA ARG A 81 -91.18 -123.40 46.57
C ARG A 81 -90.65 -122.07 46.05
N LEU A 82 -91.43 -121.00 46.15
CA LEU A 82 -90.98 -119.66 45.78
C LEU A 82 -89.89 -119.14 46.73
N THR A 83 -90.01 -119.44 48.02
CA THR A 83 -88.99 -119.13 49.03
C THR A 83 -87.70 -119.91 48.79
N ALA A 84 -87.80 -121.21 48.47
CA ALA A 84 -86.65 -122.05 48.10
C ALA A 84 -85.97 -121.57 46.80
N ALA A 85 -86.73 -121.19 45.77
CA ALA A 85 -86.15 -120.64 44.55
C ALA A 85 -85.46 -119.28 44.80
N ARG A 86 -86.06 -118.43 45.65
CA ARG A 86 -85.49 -117.13 46.02
C ARG A 86 -84.20 -117.27 46.81
N THR A 87 -84.15 -118.18 47.77
CA THR A 87 -82.93 -118.44 48.57
C THR A 87 -81.77 -118.97 47.72
N VAL A 88 -82.04 -119.73 46.65
CA VAL A 88 -81.00 -120.18 45.69
C VAL A 88 -80.55 -119.05 44.74
N LEU A 89 -81.45 -118.13 44.38
CA LEU A 89 -81.15 -117.04 43.44
C LEU A 89 -80.57 -115.79 44.11
N ASP A 90 -80.81 -115.57 45.40
CA ASP A 90 -80.30 -114.41 46.16
C ASP A 90 -78.75 -114.31 46.14
N PRO A 91 -77.97 -115.41 46.29
CA PRO A 91 -76.53 -115.37 46.11
C PRO A 91 -76.09 -114.93 44.72
N VAL A 92 -76.74 -115.43 43.66
CA VAL A 92 -76.43 -115.04 42.27
C VAL A 92 -76.75 -113.56 42.04
N ARG A 93 -77.85 -113.08 42.61
CA ARG A 93 -78.22 -111.66 42.57
C ARG A 93 -77.22 -110.79 43.34
N ALA A 94 -76.72 -111.25 44.48
CA ALA A 94 -75.69 -110.56 45.26
C ALA A 94 -74.37 -110.46 44.48
N GLU A 95 -73.92 -111.55 43.86
CA GLU A 95 -72.73 -111.58 43.00
C GLU A 95 -72.87 -110.67 41.77
N LEU A 96 -74.02 -110.69 41.09
CA LEU A 96 -74.29 -109.76 39.97
C LEU A 96 -74.26 -108.30 40.43
N THR A 97 -74.77 -108.00 41.62
CA THR A 97 -74.73 -106.65 42.19
C THR A 97 -73.29 -106.25 42.54
N ALA A 98 -72.51 -107.17 43.13
CA ALA A 98 -71.10 -106.94 43.45
C ALA A 98 -70.26 -106.72 42.19
N LEU A 99 -70.47 -107.54 41.15
CA LEU A 99 -69.80 -107.40 39.86
C LEU A 99 -70.20 -106.10 39.16
N HIS A 100 -71.49 -105.74 39.19
CA HIS A 100 -71.96 -104.46 38.66
C HIS A 100 -71.32 -103.28 39.39
N ASN A 101 -71.28 -103.30 40.72
CA ASN A 101 -70.64 -102.27 41.54
C ASN A 101 -69.13 -102.20 41.29
N HIS A 102 -68.47 -103.35 41.11
CA HIS A 102 -67.04 -103.40 40.81
C HIS A 102 -66.73 -102.81 39.43
N VAL A 103 -67.44 -103.24 38.38
CA VAL A 103 -67.24 -102.73 37.00
C VAL A 103 -67.57 -101.24 36.90
N THR A 104 -68.65 -100.79 37.55
CA THR A 104 -69.00 -99.36 37.59
C THR A 104 -67.98 -98.55 38.37
N GLY A 105 -67.44 -99.08 39.47
CA GLY A 105 -66.34 -98.48 40.23
C GLY A 105 -65.05 -98.35 39.44
N GLU A 106 -64.61 -99.43 38.79
CA GLU A 106 -63.42 -99.45 37.91
C GLU A 106 -63.59 -98.50 36.72
N LEU A 107 -64.76 -98.47 36.08
CA LEU A 107 -65.05 -97.53 35.00
C LEU A 107 -65.01 -96.08 35.50
N ALA A 108 -65.61 -95.78 36.65
CA ALA A 108 -65.56 -94.45 37.24
C ALA A 108 -64.13 -94.03 37.59
N ALA A 109 -63.33 -94.94 38.17
CA ALA A 109 -61.92 -94.73 38.47
C ALA A 109 -61.11 -94.47 37.19
N ALA A 110 -61.27 -95.30 36.15
CA ALA A 110 -60.59 -95.13 34.87
C ALA A 110 -60.96 -93.81 34.16
N LEU A 111 -62.24 -93.42 34.18
CA LEU A 111 -62.68 -92.14 33.63
C LEU A 111 -62.10 -90.96 34.42
N SER A 112 -62.05 -91.06 35.75
CA SER A 112 -61.43 -90.02 36.59
C SER A 112 -59.93 -89.89 36.33
N ALA A 113 -59.21 -91.02 36.21
CA ALA A 113 -57.79 -91.04 35.88
C ALA A 113 -57.51 -90.49 34.48
N ARG A 114 -58.35 -90.83 33.49
CA ARG A 114 -58.25 -90.26 32.13
C ARG A 114 -58.45 -88.75 32.15
N ARG A 115 -59.44 -88.25 32.89
CA ARG A 115 -59.69 -86.80 33.02
C ARG A 115 -58.48 -86.07 33.63
N VAL A 116 -57.90 -86.62 34.69
CA VAL A 116 -56.69 -86.06 35.31
C VAL A 116 -55.51 -86.07 34.34
N ALA A 117 -55.33 -87.15 33.57
CA ALA A 117 -54.28 -87.23 32.56
C ALA A 117 -54.49 -86.24 31.40
N GLU A 118 -55.74 -86.03 30.96
CA GLU A 118 -56.11 -85.01 29.97
C GLU A 118 -55.82 -83.60 30.50
N GLU A 119 -56.21 -83.29 31.74
CA GLU A 119 -55.92 -82.01 32.40
C GLU A 119 -54.41 -81.77 32.56
N GLN A 120 -53.64 -82.81 32.93
CA GLN A 120 -52.17 -82.72 33.01
C GLN A 120 -51.52 -82.51 31.64
N ARG A 121 -52.01 -83.21 30.60
CA ARG A 121 -51.53 -83.03 29.23
C ARG A 121 -51.81 -81.61 28.75
N ASP A 122 -53.02 -81.12 28.95
CA ASP A 122 -53.42 -79.79 28.51
C ASP A 122 -52.63 -78.71 29.28
N GLY A 123 -52.39 -78.90 30.58
CA GLY A 123 -51.49 -78.07 31.38
C GLY A 123 -50.04 -78.07 30.88
N ALA A 124 -49.51 -79.24 30.50
CA ALA A 124 -48.15 -79.35 29.95
C ALA A 124 -48.02 -78.69 28.57
N VAL A 125 -49.06 -78.80 27.72
CA VAL A 125 -49.11 -78.11 26.42
C VAL A 125 -49.13 -76.60 26.62
N ALA A 126 -49.99 -76.08 27.51
CA ALA A 126 -50.07 -74.66 27.81
C ALA A 126 -48.74 -74.11 28.37
N ALA A 127 -48.08 -74.87 29.26
CA ALA A 127 -46.76 -74.49 29.79
C ALA A 127 -45.67 -74.48 28.70
N ALA A 128 -45.69 -75.44 27.78
CA ALA A 128 -44.75 -75.48 26.65
C ALA A 128 -44.98 -74.33 25.66
N GLU A 129 -46.23 -73.94 25.41
CA GLU A 129 -46.57 -72.78 24.60
C GLU A 129 -46.12 -71.47 25.26
N ALA A 130 -46.34 -71.31 26.57
CA ALA A 130 -45.85 -70.16 27.33
C ALA A 130 -44.32 -70.05 27.28
N ALA A 131 -43.60 -71.15 27.51
CA ALA A 131 -42.13 -71.16 27.43
C ALA A 131 -41.59 -70.85 26.03
N ARG A 132 -42.29 -71.27 24.97
CA ARG A 132 -41.95 -70.89 23.58
C ARG A 132 -42.15 -69.40 23.36
N ALA A 133 -43.28 -68.85 23.82
CA ALA A 133 -43.56 -67.42 23.71
C ALA A 133 -42.53 -66.56 24.47
N GLU A 134 -42.13 -66.95 25.69
CA GLU A 134 -41.08 -66.28 26.46
C GLU A 134 -39.72 -66.32 25.75
N ARG A 135 -39.34 -67.48 25.21
CA ARG A 135 -38.09 -67.61 24.44
C ARG A 135 -38.10 -66.74 23.19
N ASP A 136 -39.20 -66.73 22.45
CA ASP A 136 -39.33 -65.95 21.22
C ASP A 136 -39.33 -64.43 21.54
N HIS A 137 -39.93 -64.03 22.67
CA HIS A 137 -39.83 -62.67 23.18
C HIS A 137 -38.40 -62.29 23.55
N ALA A 138 -37.69 -63.11 24.32
CA ALA A 138 -36.31 -62.88 24.70
C ALA A 138 -35.37 -62.82 23.48
N ALA A 139 -35.63 -63.64 22.46
CA ALA A 139 -34.88 -63.59 21.19
C ALA A 139 -35.10 -62.25 20.46
N ALA A 140 -36.34 -61.78 20.39
CA ALA A 140 -36.67 -60.49 19.77
C ALA A 140 -36.06 -59.31 20.54
N GLU A 141 -36.04 -59.35 21.88
CA GLU A 141 -35.37 -58.32 22.70
C GLU A 141 -33.85 -58.33 22.49
N ALA A 142 -33.23 -59.50 22.41
CA ALA A 142 -31.80 -59.64 22.13
C ALA A 142 -31.42 -59.12 20.73
N GLU A 143 -32.28 -59.34 19.73
CA GLU A 143 -32.09 -58.80 18.38
C GLU A 143 -32.17 -57.28 18.37
N ARG A 144 -33.22 -56.69 18.97
CA ARG A 144 -33.36 -55.23 19.12
C ARG A 144 -32.18 -54.61 19.87
N ALA A 145 -31.67 -55.26 20.92
CA ALA A 145 -30.52 -54.79 21.66
C ALA A 145 -29.23 -54.79 20.80
N ARG A 146 -29.07 -55.79 19.91
CA ARG A 146 -27.94 -55.84 18.96
C ARG A 146 -28.05 -54.76 17.90
N GLU A 147 -29.24 -54.51 17.36
CA GLU A 147 -29.49 -53.43 16.41
C GLU A 147 -29.20 -52.06 17.04
N GLN A 148 -29.73 -51.80 18.24
CA GLN A 148 -29.46 -50.55 18.96
C GLN A 148 -27.97 -50.36 19.27
N ALA A 149 -27.25 -51.43 19.61
CA ALA A 149 -25.81 -51.38 19.84
C ALA A 149 -25.02 -51.13 18.53
N ALA A 150 -25.48 -51.68 17.40
CA ALA A 150 -24.88 -51.43 16.09
C ALA A 150 -25.08 -49.96 15.68
N ASP A 151 -26.32 -49.45 15.79
CA ASP A 151 -26.66 -48.05 15.52
C ASP A 151 -25.84 -47.09 16.40
N ALA A 152 -25.70 -47.40 17.69
CA ALA A 152 -24.91 -46.58 18.61
C ALA A 152 -23.43 -46.52 18.22
N ARG A 153 -22.85 -47.66 17.79
CA ARG A 153 -21.46 -47.71 17.28
C ARG A 153 -21.30 -46.91 15.99
N GLU A 154 -22.26 -47.00 15.08
CA GLU A 154 -22.24 -46.24 13.83
C GLU A 154 -22.30 -44.73 14.12
N ARG A 155 -23.23 -44.30 14.97
CA ARG A 155 -23.34 -42.89 15.41
C ARG A 155 -22.07 -42.40 16.11
N GLN A 156 -21.47 -43.22 16.98
CA GLN A 156 -20.20 -42.90 17.61
C GLN A 156 -19.10 -42.71 16.56
N SER A 157 -18.96 -43.65 15.62
CA SER A 157 -17.94 -43.57 14.57
C SER A 157 -18.14 -42.34 13.65
N ALA A 158 -19.40 -41.98 13.37
CA ALA A 158 -19.73 -40.78 12.59
C ALA A 158 -19.38 -39.51 13.38
N ALA A 159 -19.68 -39.46 14.67
CA ALA A 159 -19.33 -38.35 15.54
C ALA A 159 -17.81 -38.19 15.70
N GLU A 160 -17.06 -39.29 15.82
CA GLU A 160 -15.60 -39.27 15.87
C GLU A 160 -14.98 -38.75 14.56
N LYS A 161 -15.52 -39.15 13.40
CA LYS A 161 -15.11 -38.61 12.10
C LYS A 161 -15.38 -37.12 11.98
N GLN A 162 -16.60 -36.68 12.33
CA GLN A 162 -16.96 -35.26 12.32
C GLN A 162 -16.09 -34.44 13.27
N ALA A 163 -15.78 -34.96 14.46
CA ALA A 163 -14.88 -34.29 15.40
C ALA A 163 -13.45 -34.20 14.83
N GLY A 164 -12.96 -35.26 14.18
CA GLY A 164 -11.68 -35.26 13.48
C GLY A 164 -11.61 -34.24 12.34
N GLU A 165 -12.65 -34.16 11.52
CA GLU A 165 -12.79 -33.18 10.43
C GLU A 165 -12.81 -31.75 10.98
N ALA A 166 -13.60 -31.47 12.03
CA ALA A 166 -13.66 -30.15 12.66
C ALA A 166 -12.31 -29.72 13.27
N LEU A 167 -11.55 -30.65 13.86
CA LEU A 167 -10.20 -30.37 14.35
C LEU A 167 -9.23 -30.06 13.19
N ALA A 168 -9.30 -30.83 12.10
CA ALA A 168 -8.47 -30.59 10.92
C ALA A 168 -8.79 -29.24 10.27
N GLU A 169 -10.06 -28.88 10.13
CA GLU A 169 -10.51 -27.57 9.62
C GLU A 169 -10.02 -26.42 10.52
N ARG A 170 -10.13 -26.58 11.84
CA ARG A 170 -9.61 -25.59 12.81
C ARG A 170 -8.11 -25.40 12.63
N ASP A 171 -7.34 -26.48 12.53
CA ASP A 171 -5.88 -26.42 12.42
C ASP A 171 -5.46 -25.81 11.08
N GLN A 172 -6.17 -26.12 9.98
CA GLN A 172 -5.99 -25.46 8.69
C GLN A 172 -6.30 -23.95 8.76
N ALA A 173 -7.39 -23.56 9.44
CA ALA A 173 -7.75 -22.16 9.61
C ALA A 173 -6.71 -21.38 10.44
N LEU A 174 -6.16 -22.00 11.49
CA LEU A 174 -5.06 -21.41 12.27
C LEU A 174 -3.80 -21.24 11.43
N ALA A 175 -3.40 -22.27 10.67
CA ALA A 175 -2.25 -22.20 9.78
C ALA A 175 -2.41 -21.12 8.69
N ALA A 176 -3.60 -20.99 8.11
CA ALA A 176 -3.92 -19.96 7.12
C ALA A 176 -3.85 -18.55 7.73
N ARG A 177 -4.37 -18.37 8.95
CA ARG A 177 -4.27 -17.09 9.68
C ARG A 177 -2.82 -16.73 9.97
N ASP A 178 -2.01 -17.68 10.42
CA ASP A 178 -0.61 -17.43 10.75
C ASP A 178 0.24 -17.17 9.50
N ALA A 179 -0.12 -17.76 8.34
CA ALA A 179 0.46 -17.39 7.05
C ALA A 179 0.08 -15.94 6.65
N ALA A 180 -1.19 -15.57 6.75
CA ALA A 180 -1.66 -14.22 6.44
C ALA A 180 -1.01 -13.16 7.35
N ASN A 181 -0.83 -13.45 8.63
CA ASN A 181 -0.14 -12.55 9.56
C ASN A 181 1.33 -12.34 9.17
N ARG A 182 2.05 -13.40 8.78
CA ARG A 182 3.44 -13.30 8.31
C ARG A 182 3.56 -12.48 7.03
N GLU A 183 2.62 -12.66 6.09
CA GLU A 183 2.56 -11.85 4.87
C GLU A 183 2.29 -10.36 5.18
N ALA A 184 1.38 -10.07 6.12
CA ALA A 184 1.11 -8.72 6.57
C ALA A 184 2.33 -8.07 7.23
N GLU A 185 3.03 -8.78 8.12
CA GLU A 185 4.27 -8.32 8.74
C GLU A 185 5.37 -8.04 7.71
N ALA A 186 5.53 -8.93 6.72
CA ALA A 186 6.47 -8.74 5.62
C ALA A 186 6.11 -7.47 4.79
N ALA A 187 4.83 -7.27 4.47
CA ALA A 187 4.37 -6.09 3.76
C ALA A 187 4.58 -4.79 4.57
N HIS A 188 4.39 -4.84 5.89
CA HIS A 188 4.70 -3.71 6.78
C HIS A 188 6.20 -3.39 6.80
N ALA A 189 7.06 -4.42 6.88
CA ALA A 189 8.51 -4.25 6.83
C ALA A 189 8.99 -3.72 5.48
N ASP A 190 8.40 -4.18 4.36
CA ASP A 190 8.67 -3.67 3.01
C ASP A 190 8.28 -2.19 2.89
N ARG A 191 7.08 -1.83 3.39
CA ARG A 191 6.63 -0.45 3.41
C ARG A 191 7.56 0.45 4.22
N GLN A 192 8.01 0.00 5.39
CA GLN A 192 8.95 0.78 6.21
C GLN A 192 10.28 0.98 5.48
N ARG A 193 10.84 -0.09 4.88
CA ARG A 193 12.06 0.03 4.06
C ARG A 193 11.90 1.02 2.90
N ALA A 194 10.75 1.01 2.23
CA ALA A 194 10.48 1.96 1.15
C ALA A 194 10.40 3.41 1.66
N LEU A 195 9.80 3.65 2.83
CA LEU A 195 9.77 4.97 3.47
C LEU A 195 11.17 5.44 3.88
N ASP A 196 11.98 4.55 4.47
CA ASP A 196 13.35 4.86 4.86
C ASP A 196 14.22 5.19 3.63
N GLN A 197 14.05 4.46 2.53
CA GLN A 197 14.71 4.75 1.26
C GLN A 197 14.29 6.09 0.67
N ALA A 198 13.00 6.42 0.73
CA ALA A 198 12.49 7.72 0.26
C ALA A 198 13.04 8.87 1.11
N ALA A 199 13.09 8.71 2.44
CA ALA A 199 13.68 9.69 3.36
C ALA A 199 15.18 9.88 3.08
N ALA A 200 15.93 8.79 2.91
CA ALA A 200 17.36 8.86 2.56
C ALA A 200 17.59 9.53 1.19
N ALA A 201 16.72 9.29 0.20
CA ALA A 201 16.79 9.96 -1.10
C ALA A 201 16.51 11.46 -0.98
N GLN A 202 15.51 11.87 -0.18
CA GLN A 202 15.22 13.28 0.09
C GLN A 202 16.39 13.98 0.79
N GLN A 203 17.01 13.32 1.77
CA GLN A 203 18.20 13.86 2.44
C GLN A 203 19.36 14.06 1.47
N ARG A 204 19.64 13.09 0.59
CA ARG A 204 20.68 13.24 -0.45
C ARG A 204 20.37 14.38 -1.42
N ILE A 205 19.10 14.57 -1.79
CA ILE A 205 18.69 15.69 -2.64
C ILE A 205 18.97 17.02 -1.93
N ALA A 206 18.63 17.13 -0.64
CA ALA A 206 18.92 18.32 0.15
C ALA A 206 20.43 18.59 0.25
N GLU A 207 21.24 17.58 0.55
CA GLU A 207 22.71 17.68 0.59
C GLU A 207 23.30 18.14 -0.76
N LEU A 208 22.77 17.62 -1.88
CA LEU A 208 23.18 18.06 -3.22
C LEU A 208 22.72 19.49 -3.54
N GLN A 209 21.54 19.90 -3.08
CA GLN A 209 21.05 21.28 -3.24
C GLN A 209 21.93 22.27 -2.46
N ASP A 210 22.31 21.92 -1.23
CA ASP A 210 23.22 22.72 -0.40
C ASP A 210 24.61 22.80 -1.04
N THR A 211 25.12 21.69 -1.55
CA THR A 211 26.41 21.64 -2.27
C THR A 211 26.36 22.54 -3.51
N LEU A 212 25.31 22.43 -4.32
CA LEU A 212 25.11 23.25 -5.51
C LEU A 212 24.97 24.74 -5.16
N ALA A 213 24.27 25.08 -4.08
CA ALA A 213 24.16 26.45 -3.58
C ALA A 213 25.52 27.00 -3.15
N GLY A 214 26.32 26.18 -2.45
CA GLY A 214 27.70 26.51 -2.07
C GLY A 214 28.61 26.73 -3.28
N GLU A 215 28.55 25.86 -4.29
CA GLU A 215 29.29 26.02 -5.54
C GLU A 215 28.88 27.28 -6.31
N ARG A 216 27.58 27.58 -6.37
CA ARG A 216 27.07 28.82 -6.99
C ARG A 216 27.55 30.06 -6.25
N ALA A 217 27.52 30.06 -4.92
CA ALA A 217 28.03 31.16 -4.11
C ALA A 217 29.53 31.37 -4.34
N ALA A 218 30.33 30.30 -4.28
CA ALA A 218 31.77 30.35 -4.54
C ALA A 218 32.10 30.83 -5.97
N ALA A 219 31.31 30.42 -6.97
CA ALA A 219 31.49 30.88 -8.35
C ALA A 219 31.17 32.38 -8.51
N LEU A 220 30.12 32.87 -7.84
CA LEU A 220 29.79 34.30 -7.83
C LEU A 220 30.87 35.12 -7.12
N GLU A 221 31.38 34.65 -5.98
CA GLU A 221 32.50 35.29 -5.28
C GLU A 221 33.76 35.37 -6.14
N ARG A 222 34.10 34.29 -6.85
CA ARG A 222 35.24 34.30 -7.81
C ARG A 222 35.01 35.30 -8.94
N LEU A 223 33.79 35.39 -9.46
CA LEU A 223 33.46 36.33 -10.53
C LEU A 223 33.55 37.78 -10.06
N ASP A 224 33.05 38.08 -8.86
CA ASP A 224 33.17 39.41 -8.27
C ASP A 224 34.63 39.77 -7.94
N GLN A 225 35.44 38.81 -7.50
CA GLN A 225 36.88 39.01 -7.34
C GLN A 225 37.56 39.34 -8.67
N LEU A 226 37.28 38.56 -9.73
CA LEU A 226 37.83 38.83 -11.07
C LEU A 226 37.42 40.21 -11.59
N ARG A 227 36.19 40.68 -11.33
CA ARG A 227 35.75 42.04 -11.68
C ARG A 227 36.54 43.11 -10.94
N ARG A 228 36.78 42.93 -9.65
CA ARG A 228 37.59 43.85 -8.85
C ARG A 228 39.04 43.89 -9.34
N ASP A 229 39.61 42.72 -9.64
CA ASP A 229 40.97 42.61 -10.17
C ASP A 229 41.08 43.28 -11.55
N GLU A 230 40.07 43.11 -12.42
CA GLU A 230 39.99 43.82 -13.72
C GLU A 230 39.90 45.34 -13.55
N GLU A 231 39.06 45.82 -12.63
CA GLU A 231 38.92 47.25 -12.32
C GLU A 231 40.23 47.83 -11.78
N GLN A 232 40.88 47.12 -10.86
CA GLN A 232 42.20 47.50 -10.33
C GLN A 232 43.24 47.58 -11.45
N ALA A 233 43.35 46.54 -12.28
CA ALA A 233 44.28 46.52 -13.41
C ALA A 233 44.00 47.66 -14.42
N ARG A 234 42.74 48.01 -14.66
CA ARG A 234 42.36 49.15 -15.51
C ARG A 234 42.77 50.49 -14.90
N VAL A 235 42.58 50.67 -13.59
CA VAL A 235 43.00 51.88 -12.87
C VAL A 235 44.52 52.00 -12.85
N GLU A 236 45.24 50.92 -12.56
CA GLU A 236 46.70 50.84 -12.60
C GLU A 236 47.25 51.14 -14.00
N LEU A 237 46.64 50.58 -15.05
CA LEU A 237 47.03 50.89 -16.43
C LEU A 237 46.78 52.37 -16.76
N ARG A 238 45.62 52.92 -16.37
CA ARG A 238 45.29 54.33 -16.62
C ARG A 238 46.24 55.27 -15.89
N THR A 239 46.55 54.99 -14.62
CA THR A 239 47.49 55.79 -13.82
C THR A 239 48.90 55.70 -14.43
N THR A 240 49.40 54.51 -14.70
CA THR A 240 50.72 54.29 -15.34
C THR A 240 50.83 55.01 -16.68
N LEU A 241 49.82 54.91 -17.55
CA LEU A 241 49.81 55.62 -18.83
C LEU A 241 49.80 57.14 -18.63
N THR A 242 49.00 57.63 -17.68
CA THR A 242 48.92 59.07 -17.35
C THR A 242 50.28 59.57 -16.86
N GLU A 243 50.91 58.88 -15.92
CA GLU A 243 52.25 59.19 -15.42
C GLU A 243 53.30 59.18 -16.54
N GLN A 244 53.28 58.17 -17.43
CA GLN A 244 54.18 58.11 -18.58
C GLN A 244 53.97 59.28 -19.55
N TRP A 245 52.71 59.67 -19.79
CA TRP A 245 52.38 60.82 -20.64
C TRP A 245 52.81 62.14 -20.00
N GLU A 246 52.57 62.32 -18.70
CA GLU A 246 53.02 63.49 -17.94
C GLU A 246 54.55 63.60 -17.92
N GLN A 247 55.27 62.50 -17.70
CA GLN A 247 56.73 62.46 -17.77
C GLN A 247 57.26 62.83 -19.16
N ARG A 248 56.62 62.33 -20.23
CA ARG A 248 56.99 62.70 -21.61
C ARG A 248 56.74 64.18 -21.87
N LEU A 249 55.60 64.72 -21.46
CA LEU A 249 55.28 66.15 -21.60
C LEU A 249 56.26 67.02 -20.82
N ALA A 250 56.59 66.66 -19.58
CA ALA A 250 57.58 67.36 -18.77
C ALA A 250 58.97 67.34 -19.43
N THR A 251 59.41 66.18 -19.94
CA THR A 251 60.68 66.04 -20.65
C THR A 251 60.70 66.90 -21.94
N GLN A 252 59.61 66.89 -22.71
CA GLN A 252 59.48 67.74 -23.89
C GLN A 252 59.50 69.23 -23.55
N ALA A 253 58.78 69.64 -22.50
CA ALA A 253 58.77 71.02 -22.02
C ALA A 253 60.18 71.46 -21.57
N GLU A 254 60.92 70.60 -20.88
CA GLU A 254 62.31 70.86 -20.50
C GLU A 254 63.22 70.99 -21.73
N GLN A 255 63.08 70.11 -22.73
CA GLN A 255 63.81 70.19 -23.99
C GLN A 255 63.49 71.49 -24.75
N PHE A 256 62.22 71.92 -24.80
CA PHE A 256 61.84 73.19 -25.41
C PHE A 256 62.44 74.38 -24.66
N THR A 257 62.42 74.34 -23.32
CA THR A 257 63.01 75.39 -22.48
C THR A 257 64.53 75.49 -22.68
N ARG A 258 65.23 74.35 -22.74
CA ARG A 258 66.67 74.31 -23.05
C ARG A 258 66.97 74.86 -24.45
N ARG A 259 66.22 74.45 -25.48
CA ARG A 259 66.37 74.99 -26.84
C ARG A 259 66.12 76.49 -26.89
N GLN A 260 65.11 76.98 -26.17
CA GLN A 260 64.83 78.41 -26.08
C GLN A 260 66.02 79.14 -25.44
N HIS A 261 66.57 78.61 -24.34
CA HIS A 261 67.72 79.21 -23.67
C HIS A 261 69.00 79.16 -24.51
N GLU A 262 69.25 78.07 -25.23
CA GLU A 262 70.35 77.94 -26.20
C GLU A 262 70.22 78.97 -27.33
N ILE A 263 69.03 79.10 -27.93
CA ILE A 263 68.76 80.10 -28.98
C ILE A 263 68.94 81.51 -28.42
N GLN A 264 68.44 81.80 -27.22
CA GLN A 264 68.64 83.09 -26.56
C GLN A 264 70.12 83.37 -26.33
N THR A 265 70.88 82.40 -25.81
CA THR A 265 72.32 82.54 -25.57
C THR A 265 73.09 82.78 -26.87
N VAL A 266 72.75 82.05 -27.95
CA VAL A 266 73.34 82.26 -29.28
C VAL A 266 72.97 83.63 -29.85
N ALA A 267 71.73 84.08 -29.65
CA ALA A 267 71.29 85.41 -30.06
C ALA A 267 72.04 86.50 -29.27
N ASP A 268 72.21 86.35 -27.96
CA ASP A 268 72.92 87.29 -27.09
C ASP A 268 74.42 87.34 -27.42
N GLN A 269 75.04 86.19 -27.69
CA GLN A 269 76.42 86.11 -28.21
C GLN A 269 76.52 86.82 -29.56
N ARG A 270 75.57 86.61 -30.46
CA ARG A 270 75.56 87.28 -31.76
C ARG A 270 75.38 88.80 -31.64
N ILE A 271 74.54 89.26 -30.71
CA ILE A 271 74.40 90.68 -30.38
C ILE A 271 75.73 91.23 -29.86
N THR A 272 76.40 90.50 -28.97
CA THR A 272 77.71 90.88 -28.41
C THR A 272 78.77 90.97 -29.51
N ASP A 273 78.89 89.94 -30.36
CA ASP A 273 79.81 89.92 -31.51
C ASP A 273 79.56 91.07 -32.49
N LEU A 274 78.29 91.31 -32.83
CA LEU A 274 77.91 92.42 -33.72
C LEU A 274 78.21 93.77 -33.10
N THR A 275 78.00 93.91 -31.79
CA THR A 275 78.36 95.12 -31.03
C THR A 275 79.86 95.33 -31.06
N GLU A 276 80.66 94.29 -30.81
CA GLU A 276 82.12 94.37 -30.87
C GLU A 276 82.64 94.67 -32.28
N GLN A 277 82.05 94.06 -33.31
CA GLN A 277 82.35 94.40 -34.72
C GLN A 277 82.02 95.87 -35.02
N LEU A 278 80.91 96.39 -34.49
CA LEU A 278 80.56 97.80 -34.62
C LEU A 278 81.61 98.69 -33.95
N THR A 279 82.05 98.35 -32.73
CA THR A 279 83.10 99.06 -32.00
C THR A 279 84.43 99.04 -32.75
N ARG A 280 84.87 97.87 -33.26
CA ARG A 280 86.10 97.78 -34.05
C ARG A 280 85.99 98.56 -35.37
N SER A 281 84.83 98.56 -36.02
CA SER A 281 84.65 99.33 -37.27
C SER A 281 84.65 100.84 -37.00
N THR A 282 84.08 101.28 -35.88
CA THR A 282 84.10 102.70 -35.47
C THR A 282 85.50 103.14 -35.03
N GLU A 283 86.27 102.29 -34.34
CA GLU A 283 87.69 102.51 -34.03
C GLU A 283 88.55 102.57 -35.30
N HIS A 284 88.34 101.65 -36.24
CA HIS A 284 89.05 101.64 -37.52
C HIS A 284 88.72 102.87 -38.36
N TYR A 285 87.45 103.28 -38.38
CA TYR A 285 87.01 104.52 -39.01
C TYR A 285 87.69 105.73 -38.36
N ALA A 286 87.73 105.82 -37.03
CA ALA A 286 88.43 106.89 -36.31
C ALA A 286 89.95 106.90 -36.58
N ALA A 287 90.58 105.71 -36.62
CA ALA A 287 91.99 105.55 -36.93
C ALA A 287 92.34 105.93 -38.38
N SER A 288 91.43 105.72 -39.34
CA SER A 288 91.61 106.17 -40.73
C SER A 288 91.35 107.68 -40.91
N LEU A 289 90.57 108.31 -40.05
CA LEU A 289 90.34 109.76 -40.05
C LEU A 289 91.54 110.54 -39.49
N ALA A 290 92.24 110.00 -38.49
CA ALA A 290 93.39 110.65 -37.85
C ALA A 290 94.50 111.11 -38.82
N PRO A 291 95.01 110.27 -39.75
CA PRO A 291 96.04 110.69 -40.71
C PRO A 291 95.52 111.70 -41.73
N LEU A 292 94.22 111.69 -42.08
CA LEU A 292 93.63 112.71 -42.95
C LEU A 292 93.59 114.08 -42.27
N HIS A 293 93.29 114.12 -40.96
CA HIS A 293 93.37 115.36 -40.18
C HIS A 293 94.81 115.87 -40.04
N ASP A 294 95.78 114.98 -39.88
CA ASP A 294 97.21 115.34 -39.81
C ASP A 294 97.75 115.84 -41.16
N GLN A 295 97.34 115.22 -42.28
CA GLN A 295 97.64 115.69 -43.62
C GLN A 295 97.05 117.08 -43.89
N LEU A 296 95.83 117.34 -43.43
CA LEU A 296 95.17 118.63 -43.58
C LEU A 296 95.84 119.72 -42.71
N ALA A 297 96.32 119.37 -41.52
CA ALA A 297 97.11 120.26 -40.67
C ALA A 297 98.51 120.56 -41.27
N THR A 298 99.13 119.58 -41.92
CA THR A 298 100.43 119.71 -42.59
C THR A 298 100.33 120.60 -43.83
N LEU A 299 99.31 120.37 -44.68
CA LEU A 299 99.04 121.21 -45.84
C LEU A 299 98.75 122.67 -45.46
N ARG A 300 98.04 122.91 -44.35
CA ARG A 300 97.84 124.27 -43.83
C ARG A 300 99.14 124.94 -43.42
N ARG A 301 100.09 124.19 -42.87
CA ARG A 301 101.42 124.68 -42.46
C ARG A 301 102.29 125.02 -43.69
N GLU A 302 102.31 124.15 -44.69
CA GLU A 302 103.06 124.36 -45.94
C GLU A 302 102.54 125.56 -46.74
N VAL A 303 101.22 125.79 -46.75
CA VAL A 303 100.63 126.99 -47.37
C VAL A 303 101.04 128.27 -46.63
N ALA A 304 101.08 128.24 -45.29
CA ALA A 304 101.54 129.37 -44.49
C ALA A 304 103.02 129.69 -44.75
N GLU A 305 103.89 128.67 -44.79
CA GLU A 305 105.31 128.83 -45.09
C GLU A 305 105.55 129.40 -46.49
N ARG A 306 104.88 128.86 -47.52
CA ARG A 306 105.02 129.37 -48.90
C ARG A 306 104.50 130.81 -49.05
N SER A 307 103.46 131.18 -48.32
CA SER A 307 102.97 132.57 -48.32
C SER A 307 103.96 133.54 -47.66
N SER A 308 104.64 133.12 -46.58
CA SER A 308 105.68 133.91 -45.93
C SER A 308 106.94 134.08 -46.79
N ALA A 309 107.33 133.01 -47.51
CA ALA A 309 108.45 133.05 -48.45
C ALA A 309 108.16 133.97 -49.65
N ALA A 310 106.92 133.98 -50.16
CA ALA A 310 106.49 134.89 -51.22
C ALA A 310 106.45 136.36 -50.76
N ALA A 311 106.04 136.62 -49.51
CA ALA A 311 106.06 137.96 -48.93
C ALA A 311 107.51 138.50 -48.78
N ASN A 312 108.42 137.68 -48.27
CA ASN A 312 109.83 138.04 -48.13
C ASN A 312 110.52 138.31 -49.47
N ALA A 313 110.20 137.54 -50.52
CA ALA A 313 110.72 137.75 -51.86
C ALA A 313 110.18 139.05 -52.51
N ALA A 314 108.93 139.42 -52.20
CA ALA A 314 108.34 140.68 -52.66
C ALA A 314 109.01 141.90 -51.99
N ASP A 315 109.31 141.82 -50.71
CA ASP A 315 110.00 142.89 -49.96
C ASP A 315 111.45 143.09 -50.44
N GLN A 316 112.18 142.01 -50.74
CA GLN A 316 113.53 142.08 -51.31
C GLN A 316 113.54 142.75 -52.70
N LEU A 317 112.54 142.47 -53.53
CA LEU A 317 112.36 143.12 -54.84
C LEU A 317 112.01 144.62 -54.71
N ALA A 318 111.26 145.00 -53.67
CA ALA A 318 110.93 146.40 -53.39
C ALA A 318 112.16 147.18 -52.91
N GLN A 319 113.00 146.58 -52.06
CA GLN A 319 114.27 147.17 -51.61
C GLN A 319 115.26 147.38 -52.77
N LEU A 320 115.45 146.37 -53.62
CA LEU A 320 116.33 146.50 -54.80
C LEU A 320 115.87 147.58 -55.78
N ARG A 321 114.55 147.78 -55.93
CA ARG A 321 113.99 148.89 -56.73
C ARG A 321 114.20 150.26 -56.08
N HIS A 322 114.11 150.34 -54.75
CA HIS A 322 114.34 151.58 -54.01
C HIS A 322 115.81 152.01 -54.09
N ASP A 323 116.75 151.07 -53.96
CA ASP A 323 118.18 151.34 -54.05
C ASP A 323 118.62 151.74 -55.47
N LEU A 324 118.01 151.16 -56.52
CA LEU A 324 118.19 151.58 -57.91
C LEU A 324 117.64 153.00 -58.18
N GLY A 325 116.53 153.39 -57.55
CA GLY A 325 116.00 154.75 -57.64
C GLY A 325 116.92 155.78 -56.97
N ARG A 326 117.45 155.45 -55.78
CA ARG A 326 118.33 156.34 -55.01
C ARG A 326 119.65 156.64 -55.72
N LEU A 327 120.20 155.66 -56.45
CA LEU A 327 121.47 155.83 -57.18
C LEU A 327 121.34 156.71 -58.43
N ILE A 328 120.17 156.70 -59.07
CA ILE A 328 119.88 157.54 -60.25
C ILE A 328 119.64 159.00 -59.85
N ASP A 329 119.02 159.24 -58.70
CA ASP A 329 118.77 160.60 -58.18
C ASP A 329 120.05 161.25 -57.62
N THR A 330 121.04 160.46 -57.15
CA THR A 330 122.33 161.01 -56.69
C THR A 330 123.32 161.38 -57.80
N ALA A 331 123.08 161.00 -59.06
CA ALA A 331 123.96 161.34 -60.18
C ALA A 331 123.48 162.54 -61.02
N THR A 332 122.27 163.05 -60.77
CA THR A 332 121.62 164.08 -61.61
C THR A 332 121.42 165.45 -60.93
N ALA A 333 121.89 165.63 -59.69
CA ALA A 333 121.65 166.84 -58.91
C ALA A 333 122.93 167.46 -58.30
N GLU A 334 123.90 167.82 -59.15
CA GLU A 334 124.91 168.88 -58.90
C GLU A 334 125.72 169.08 -60.21
N GLY A 335 125.73 170.23 -60.88
CA GLY A 335 125.30 171.54 -60.41
C GLY A 335 125.05 172.53 -61.53
N THR A 336 124.20 173.48 -61.17
CA THR A 336 123.94 174.73 -61.88
C THR A 336 125.17 175.65 -61.81
N ASP A 337 125.61 176.04 -63.01
CA ASP A 337 126.03 177.39 -63.41
C ASP A 337 127.49 177.90 -63.15
N PRO A 338 128.05 178.75 -64.03
CA PRO A 338 128.31 178.45 -65.44
C PRO A 338 129.66 178.96 -66.00
N THR A 339 129.89 178.56 -67.25
CA THR A 339 130.78 179.10 -68.28
C THR A 339 132.19 178.52 -68.42
N THR A 340 132.38 177.98 -69.63
CA THR A 340 133.60 177.93 -70.46
C THR A 340 134.58 176.77 -70.33
N HIS A 341 134.70 176.06 -71.47
CA HIS A 341 135.92 175.57 -72.13
C HIS A 341 136.63 174.29 -71.64
N PRO A 342 137.37 173.62 -72.56
CA PRO A 342 137.34 172.16 -72.70
C PRO A 342 138.69 171.50 -72.37
N ALA A 343 138.68 170.17 -72.55
CA ALA A 343 139.80 169.26 -72.87
C ALA A 343 140.29 168.37 -71.71
N THR A 344 140.30 167.05 -72.00
CA THR A 344 141.28 166.01 -71.60
C THR A 344 141.49 165.80 -70.08
N ASP A 345 141.62 164.60 -69.52
CA ASP A 345 142.26 163.39 -70.01
C ASP A 345 141.90 162.18 -69.12
N ASP A 346 142.00 161.00 -69.72
CA ASP A 346 141.42 159.69 -69.43
C ASP A 346 142.04 158.92 -68.22
N GLY A 347 142.37 159.64 -67.13
CA GLY A 347 143.05 159.06 -65.96
C GLY A 347 142.16 158.73 -64.75
N ALA A 348 141.05 159.46 -64.55
CA ALA A 348 140.31 159.42 -63.28
C ALA A 348 139.18 158.37 -63.21
N LEU A 349 138.68 157.89 -64.35
CA LEU A 349 137.55 156.95 -64.41
C LEU A 349 137.96 155.50 -64.14
N ARG A 350 139.18 155.11 -64.49
CA ARG A 350 139.68 153.74 -64.29
C ARG A 350 140.05 153.42 -62.84
N GLN A 351 140.38 154.43 -62.02
CA GLN A 351 140.65 154.21 -60.59
C GLN A 351 139.36 154.01 -59.77
N ARG A 352 138.25 154.67 -60.15
CA ARG A 352 136.95 154.52 -59.48
C ARG A 352 136.24 153.19 -59.79
N LEU A 353 136.45 152.63 -60.98
CA LEU A 353 135.92 151.31 -61.34
C LEU A 353 136.64 150.16 -60.60
N ARG A 354 137.91 150.35 -60.19
CA ARG A 354 138.65 149.34 -59.43
C ARG A 354 138.23 149.27 -57.95
N ALA A 355 137.91 150.41 -57.35
CA ALA A 355 137.47 150.48 -55.95
C ALA A 355 136.05 149.89 -55.71
N LEU A 356 135.20 149.82 -56.74
CA LEU A 356 133.84 149.26 -56.62
C LEU A 356 133.76 147.75 -56.85
N LEU A 357 134.73 147.16 -57.56
CA LEU A 357 134.78 145.70 -57.75
C LEU A 357 135.36 144.98 -56.53
N ASP A 358 136.26 145.61 -55.77
CA ASP A 358 136.82 145.00 -54.55
C ASP A 358 135.81 145.04 -53.37
N ALA A 359 134.88 146.00 -53.35
CA ALA A 359 133.83 146.09 -52.32
C ALA A 359 132.67 145.09 -52.53
N GLY A 360 132.58 144.44 -53.69
CA GLY A 360 131.54 143.46 -54.03
C GLY A 360 131.91 142.00 -53.76
N ALA A 361 133.19 141.69 -53.55
CA ALA A 361 133.67 140.31 -53.39
C ALA A 361 133.73 139.82 -51.93
N GLU A 362 133.55 140.70 -50.93
CA GLU A 362 133.69 140.36 -49.49
C GLU A 362 132.37 140.06 -48.75
N ARG A 363 131.22 139.90 -49.44
CA ARG A 363 129.92 139.53 -48.80
C ARG A 363 129.27 138.26 -49.33
N SER A 364 130.02 137.45 -50.07
CA SER A 364 129.62 136.09 -50.44
C SER A 364 130.40 135.07 -49.61
N ASP A 365 130.13 135.03 -48.31
CA ASP A 365 130.36 133.84 -47.50
C ASP A 365 129.24 133.71 -46.44
N THR A 366 128.49 132.61 -46.57
CA THR A 366 127.50 131.98 -45.64
C THR A 366 126.12 132.62 -45.45
N PRO A 367 125.04 131.81 -45.31
CA PRO A 367 124.96 130.50 -44.65
C PRO A 367 124.95 129.25 -45.56
#